data_AF-A0A838HE67-F1
#
_entry.id   AF-A0A838HE67-F1
#
_cell.length_a   1.000
_cell.length_b   1.000
_cell.length_c   1.000
_cell.angle_alpha   90.00
_cell.angle_beta   90.00
_cell.angle_gamma   90.00
#
_symmetry.space_group_name_H-M   'P 1'
#
loop_
_entity.id
_entity.type
_entity.pdbx_description
1 polymer ?
#
loop_
_entity_poly.entity_id
_entity_poly.type
_entity_poly.pdbx_seq_one_letter_code
_entity_poly.pdbx_strand_id
1 'polypeptide(L)'
;MDEGRPRSAPQNGVGDVTVLYGSGTGLTGQGSQLWDQDSPGVPDTAEASDLFGEALAAGDFDHDGFADLAVGVLSEDLGITNEAGAGNVLYGSPAGLSSARSQVWHQDVPGVEDSIVSQDAFGGALVTG
;
A
#
# COMPACT_ATOMS: atom_id res chain seq x y z
N MET A 1 4.05 -15.92 10.49
CA MET A 1 3.86 -17.23 9.83
C MET A 1 3.49 -16.88 8.41
N ASP A 2 4.31 -17.31 7.45
CA ASP A 2 4.13 -17.05 6.03
C ASP A 2 3.06 -18.04 5.51
N GLU A 3 1.81 -17.59 5.43
CA GLU A 3 0.80 -18.33 4.67
C GLU A 3 1.20 -18.20 3.20
N GLY A 4 1.84 -19.26 2.67
CA GLY A 4 2.42 -19.33 1.33
C GLY A 4 1.42 -19.03 0.22
N ARG A 5 1.20 -17.74 -0.02
CA ARG A 5 0.46 -17.24 -1.16
C ARG A 5 1.29 -17.56 -2.42
N PRO A 6 0.74 -18.28 -3.41
CA PRO A 6 1.37 -18.29 -4.71
C PRO A 6 1.43 -16.84 -5.18
N ARG A 7 2.62 -16.36 -5.57
CA ARG A 7 2.74 -15.04 -6.20
C ARG A 7 1.62 -14.91 -7.23
N SER A 8 0.87 -13.81 -7.16
CA SER A 8 -0.06 -13.43 -8.23
C SER A 8 0.67 -13.64 -9.56
N ALA A 9 -0.03 -14.17 -10.57
CA ALA A 9 0.57 -14.40 -11.88
C ALA A 9 1.30 -13.10 -12.30
N PRO A 10 2.50 -13.16 -12.90
CA PRO A 10 3.25 -11.95 -13.22
C PRO A 10 2.40 -11.05 -14.12
N GLN A 11 1.84 -10.02 -13.52
CA GLN A 11 1.12 -8.94 -14.17
C GLN A 11 2.13 -7.80 -14.27
N ASN A 12 2.47 -7.40 -15.50
CA ASN A 12 3.47 -6.35 -15.71
C ASN A 12 3.01 -5.07 -14.99
N GLY A 13 3.88 -4.50 -14.15
CA GLY A 13 3.67 -3.19 -13.56
C GLY A 13 2.71 -3.10 -12.39
N VAL A 14 2.21 -4.22 -11.82
CA VAL A 14 1.37 -4.15 -10.59
C VAL A 14 2.13 -3.54 -9.41
N GLY A 15 3.41 -3.90 -9.23
CA GLY A 15 4.21 -3.47 -8.07
C GLY A 15 4.00 -4.34 -6.82
N ASP A 16 4.99 -4.32 -5.93
CA ASP A 16 4.94 -4.99 -4.62
C ASP A 16 5.82 -4.26 -3.60
N VAL A 17 5.51 -4.42 -2.31
CA VAL A 17 6.30 -3.87 -1.19
C VAL A 17 6.74 -5.00 -0.28
N THR A 18 8.05 -5.23 -0.21
CA THR A 18 8.67 -6.13 0.79
C THR A 18 9.15 -5.35 1.99
N VAL A 19 8.63 -5.67 3.18
CA VAL A 19 9.09 -5.13 4.46
C VAL A 19 10.10 -6.07 5.10
N LEU A 20 11.31 -5.59 5.32
CA LEU A 20 12.35 -6.27 6.07
C LEU A 20 12.46 -5.67 7.47
N TYR A 21 12.36 -6.51 8.50
CA TYR A 21 12.42 -6.05 9.88
C TYR A 21 13.86 -5.98 10.40
N GLY A 22 14.08 -5.10 11.37
CA GLY A 22 15.36 -4.94 12.05
C GLY A 22 15.60 -6.01 13.12
N SER A 23 16.88 -6.22 13.42
CA SER A 23 17.38 -7.03 14.53
C SER A 23 18.57 -6.31 15.17
N GLY A 24 19.08 -6.83 16.29
CA GLY A 24 20.28 -6.29 16.95
C GLY A 24 21.54 -6.26 16.08
N THR A 25 21.53 -6.93 14.92
CA THR A 25 22.65 -6.98 13.97
C THR A 25 22.34 -6.34 12.61
N GLY A 26 21.16 -5.72 12.44
CA GLY A 26 20.72 -5.11 11.18
C GLY A 26 19.43 -5.72 10.63
N LEU A 27 19.12 -5.47 9.36
CA LEU A 27 17.93 -6.00 8.70
C LEU A 27 17.97 -7.52 8.56
N THR A 28 16.80 -8.15 8.66
CA THR A 28 16.61 -9.59 8.48
C THR A 28 15.43 -9.88 7.55
N GLY A 29 15.56 -10.93 6.75
CA GLY A 29 14.43 -11.52 6.02
C GLY A 29 13.55 -12.41 6.89
N GLN A 30 13.98 -12.73 8.12
CA GLN A 30 13.15 -13.49 9.04
C GLN A 30 11.93 -12.67 9.44
N GLY A 31 10.74 -13.17 9.12
CA GLY A 31 9.48 -12.47 9.40
C GLY A 31 9.21 -11.31 8.44
N SER A 32 9.92 -11.20 7.32
CA SER A 32 9.58 -10.23 6.28
C SER A 32 8.15 -10.41 5.80
N GLN A 33 7.53 -9.31 5.38
CA GLN A 33 6.19 -9.32 4.82
C GLN A 33 6.23 -8.83 3.38
N LEU A 34 5.34 -9.37 2.56
CA LEU A 34 5.13 -8.94 1.18
C LEU A 34 3.69 -8.41 1.06
N TRP A 35 3.56 -7.23 0.49
CA TRP A 35 2.27 -6.55 0.30
C TRP A 35 2.11 -6.11 -1.15
N ASP A 36 0.94 -6.36 -1.70
CA ASP A 36 0.42 -5.81 -2.95
C ASP A 36 -1.11 -5.58 -2.75
N GLN A 37 -1.80 -4.96 -3.71
CA GLN A 37 -3.27 -4.77 -3.64
C GLN A 37 -4.07 -6.07 -3.57
N ASP A 38 -3.42 -7.16 -3.93
CA ASP A 38 -3.98 -8.47 -4.11
C ASP A 38 -3.80 -9.31 -2.81
N SER A 39 -3.14 -8.73 -1.80
CA SER A 39 -2.95 -9.30 -0.46
C SER A 39 -4.27 -9.37 0.30
N PRO A 40 -4.54 -10.48 1.02
CA PRO A 40 -5.80 -10.65 1.75
C PRO A 40 -6.12 -9.49 2.69
N GLY A 41 -7.30 -8.90 2.48
CA GLY A 41 -7.82 -7.81 3.31
C GLY A 41 -7.28 -6.42 2.97
N VAL A 42 -6.34 -6.30 2.02
CA VAL A 42 -6.04 -5.01 1.38
C VAL A 42 -7.22 -4.70 0.44
N PRO A 43 -7.81 -3.49 0.52
CA PRO A 43 -8.86 -3.10 -0.40
C PRO A 43 -8.35 -2.99 -1.84
N ASP A 44 -9.28 -3.06 -2.77
CA ASP A 44 -9.06 -3.09 -4.21
C ASP A 44 -8.44 -4.38 -4.76
N THR A 45 -8.11 -4.39 -6.05
CA THR A 45 -7.48 -5.53 -6.74
C THR A 45 -6.31 -5.05 -7.57
N ALA A 46 -5.26 -5.86 -7.67
CA ALA A 46 -4.11 -5.54 -8.50
C ALA A 46 -4.43 -5.63 -10.00
N GLU A 47 -4.16 -4.56 -10.72
CA GLU A 47 -4.26 -4.42 -12.16
C GLU A 47 -2.90 -4.09 -12.79
N ALA A 48 -2.77 -4.43 -14.08
CA ALA A 48 -1.51 -4.26 -14.76
C ALA A 48 -1.15 -2.78 -14.91
N SER A 49 0.01 -2.39 -14.35
CA SER A 49 0.55 -1.04 -14.35
C SER A 49 0.02 -0.11 -13.25
N ASP A 50 -0.60 -0.63 -12.19
CA ASP A 50 -1.02 0.18 -11.01
C ASP A 50 0.14 0.80 -10.23
N LEU A 51 1.30 0.15 -10.30
CA LEU A 51 2.54 0.59 -9.66
C LEU A 51 2.40 0.73 -8.12
N PHE A 52 1.79 -0.25 -7.47
CA PHE A 52 1.77 -0.36 -6.01
C PHE A 52 3.20 -0.26 -5.44
N GLY A 53 3.42 0.70 -4.55
CA GLY A 53 4.74 0.95 -3.97
C GLY A 53 5.57 2.00 -4.69
N GLU A 54 4.99 2.75 -5.64
CA GLU A 54 5.67 3.86 -6.32
C GLU A 54 6.10 4.96 -5.34
N ALA A 55 5.21 5.30 -4.39
CA ALA A 55 5.51 6.19 -3.28
C ALA A 55 5.27 5.49 -1.94
N LEU A 56 6.06 5.86 -0.92
CA LEU A 56 5.96 5.30 0.43
C LEU A 56 6.10 6.39 1.49
N ALA A 57 5.30 6.29 2.55
CA ALA A 57 5.52 7.02 3.79
C ALA A 57 5.30 6.09 4.98
N ALA A 58 6.20 6.13 5.97
CA ALA A 58 6.11 5.30 7.16
C ALA A 58 6.18 6.16 8.42
N GLY A 59 5.35 5.85 9.41
CA GLY A 59 5.20 6.59 10.67
C GLY A 59 4.13 5.93 11.54
N ASP A 60 3.98 6.36 12.78
CA ASP A 60 2.91 5.89 13.67
C ASP A 60 1.71 6.84 13.52
N PHE A 61 0.81 6.53 12.59
CA PHE A 61 -0.29 7.40 12.17
C PHE A 61 -1.46 7.35 13.14
N ASP A 62 -1.65 6.23 13.84
CA ASP A 62 -2.74 6.06 14.80
C ASP A 62 -2.31 6.10 16.28
N HIS A 63 -1.04 6.37 16.53
CA HIS A 63 -0.44 6.56 17.85
C HIS A 63 -0.52 5.33 18.75
N ASP A 64 -0.41 4.13 18.17
CA ASP A 64 -0.43 2.87 18.91
C ASP A 64 0.98 2.37 19.31
N GLY A 65 2.03 3.07 18.87
CA GLY A 65 3.42 2.77 19.15
C GLY A 65 4.07 1.83 18.14
N PHE A 66 3.38 1.45 17.07
CA PHE A 66 3.92 0.66 15.95
C PHE A 66 4.00 1.52 14.69
N ALA A 67 4.97 1.20 13.81
CA ALA A 67 5.08 1.90 12.54
C ALA A 67 4.01 1.39 11.55
N ASP A 68 3.25 2.31 10.99
CA ASP A 68 2.33 2.15 9.88
C ASP A 68 3.02 2.45 8.55
N LEU A 69 2.37 2.06 7.46
CA LEU A 69 2.85 2.29 6.11
C LEU A 69 1.72 2.78 5.21
N ALA A 70 1.92 3.95 4.61
CA ALA A 70 1.15 4.42 3.47
C ALA A 70 1.90 4.04 2.18
N VAL A 71 1.17 3.51 1.21
CA VAL A 71 1.67 3.00 -0.06
C VAL A 71 0.89 3.65 -1.20
N GLY A 72 1.59 4.38 -2.07
CA GLY A 72 1.03 4.98 -3.26
C GLY A 72 0.82 3.94 -4.35
N VAL A 73 -0.27 4.10 -5.10
CA VAL A 73 -0.65 3.32 -6.26
C VAL A 73 -0.88 4.32 -7.39
N LEU A 74 0.19 4.66 -8.10
CA LEU A 74 0.22 5.84 -8.97
C LEU A 74 -0.84 5.79 -10.08
N SER A 75 -1.10 4.60 -10.59
CA SER A 75 -1.84 4.40 -11.83
C SER A 75 -3.14 3.62 -11.62
N GLU A 76 -3.66 3.63 -10.39
CA GLU A 76 -4.95 2.99 -10.07
C GLU A 76 -6.09 3.52 -10.94
N ASP A 77 -6.87 2.60 -11.51
CA ASP A 77 -8.12 2.90 -12.19
C ASP A 77 -9.28 2.95 -11.20
N LEU A 78 -10.08 4.02 -11.23
CA LEU A 78 -11.26 4.15 -10.36
C LEU A 78 -12.53 4.20 -11.22
N GLY A 79 -13.16 3.04 -11.37
CA GLY A 79 -14.37 2.86 -12.17
C GLY A 79 -14.11 2.99 -13.67
N ILE A 80 -14.42 4.15 -14.26
CA ILE A 80 -14.17 4.45 -15.69
C ILE A 80 -13.06 5.49 -15.88
N THR A 81 -12.47 5.96 -14.79
CA THR A 81 -11.42 6.97 -14.80
C THR A 81 -10.09 6.28 -14.67
N ASN A 82 -9.35 6.21 -15.77
CA ASN A 82 -8.09 5.50 -15.79
C ASN A 82 -6.97 6.33 -15.16
N GLU A 83 -6.01 5.67 -14.52
CA GLU A 83 -4.78 6.25 -13.96
C GLU A 83 -5.07 7.44 -13.02
N ALA A 84 -6.14 7.35 -12.23
CA ALA A 84 -6.50 8.37 -11.25
C ALA A 84 -5.54 8.35 -10.05
N GLY A 85 -5.06 7.16 -9.69
CA GLY A 85 -4.18 6.93 -8.57
C GLY A 85 -4.92 6.74 -7.24
N ALA A 86 -4.27 6.03 -6.33
CA ALA A 86 -4.78 5.72 -5.00
C ALA A 86 -3.64 5.61 -3.97
N GLY A 87 -4.01 5.45 -2.70
CA GLY A 87 -3.10 5.18 -1.60
C GLY A 87 -3.69 4.15 -0.65
N ASN A 88 -2.91 3.14 -0.30
CA ASN A 88 -3.25 2.14 0.71
C ASN A 88 -2.54 2.47 2.03
N VAL A 89 -3.22 2.29 3.16
CA VAL A 89 -2.61 2.39 4.50
C VAL A 89 -2.69 1.03 5.18
N LEU A 90 -1.54 0.50 5.58
CA LEU A 90 -1.39 -0.70 6.40
C LEU A 90 -0.95 -0.27 7.80
N TYR A 91 -1.73 -0.66 8.81
CA TYR A 91 -1.41 -0.31 10.20
C TYR A 91 -0.46 -1.33 10.83
N GLY A 92 0.46 -0.84 11.64
CA GLY A 92 1.41 -1.60 12.42
C GLY A 92 0.75 -2.41 13.53
N SER A 93 1.51 -3.35 14.07
CA SER A 93 1.15 -4.16 15.22
C SER A 93 2.41 -4.81 15.82
N PRO A 94 2.32 -5.47 16.99
CA PRO A 94 3.43 -6.27 17.51
C PRO A 94 3.94 -7.37 16.56
N ALA A 95 3.13 -7.77 15.57
CA ALA A 95 3.46 -8.79 14.58
C ALA A 95 3.91 -8.21 13.23
N GLY A 96 4.07 -6.88 13.13
CA GLY A 96 4.33 -6.17 11.88
C GLY A 96 3.07 -5.52 11.31
N LEU A 97 3.13 -5.10 10.04
CA LEU A 97 1.99 -4.52 9.33
C LEU A 97 0.82 -5.51 9.25
N SER A 98 -0.40 -4.97 9.20
CA SER A 98 -1.64 -5.72 9.14
C SER A 98 -2.64 -5.07 8.17
N SER A 99 -3.37 -5.90 7.42
CA SER A 99 -4.48 -5.46 6.58
C SER A 99 -5.82 -5.37 7.34
N ALA A 100 -5.89 -5.82 8.59
CA ALA A 100 -7.15 -5.95 9.34
C ALA A 100 -7.92 -4.63 9.54
N ARG A 101 -7.20 -3.50 9.50
CA ARG A 101 -7.76 -2.15 9.56
C ARG A 101 -7.30 -1.29 8.39
N SER A 102 -6.81 -1.92 7.32
CA SER A 102 -6.25 -1.18 6.19
C SER A 102 -7.31 -0.29 5.53
N GLN A 103 -6.83 0.79 4.93
CA GLN A 103 -7.65 1.81 4.29
C GLN A 103 -7.16 2.03 2.87
N VAL A 104 -8.08 2.40 1.99
CA VAL A 104 -7.78 2.94 0.68
C VAL A 104 -8.24 4.39 0.62
N TRP A 105 -7.41 5.22 0.00
CA TRP A 105 -7.61 6.64 -0.17
C TRP A 105 -7.46 6.99 -1.64
N HIS A 106 -8.42 7.74 -2.17
CA HIS A 106 -8.41 8.29 -3.53
C HIS A 106 -9.26 9.56 -3.55
N GLN A 107 -9.23 10.34 -4.62
CA GLN A 107 -9.93 11.63 -4.71
C GLN A 107 -11.47 11.54 -4.69
N ASP A 108 -12.05 10.34 -4.75
CA ASP A 108 -13.51 10.12 -4.65
C ASP A 108 -13.96 9.71 -3.22
N VAL A 109 -13.05 9.76 -2.23
CA VAL A 109 -13.44 9.55 -0.82
C VAL A 109 -13.71 10.89 -0.10
N PRO A 110 -14.69 10.95 0.83
CA PRO A 110 -15.01 12.18 1.54
C PRO A 110 -13.81 12.76 2.30
N GLY A 111 -13.59 14.07 2.16
CA GLY A 111 -12.54 14.80 2.88
C GLY A 111 -11.19 14.83 2.16
N VAL A 112 -11.06 14.18 1.01
CA VAL A 112 -9.97 14.45 0.05
C VAL A 112 -10.42 15.59 -0.86
N GLU A 113 -9.59 16.62 -0.98
CA GLU A 113 -9.86 17.75 -1.87
C GLU A 113 -9.59 17.35 -3.34
N ASP A 114 -10.24 18.08 -4.24
CA ASP A 114 -10.27 17.85 -5.70
C ASP A 114 -11.24 16.76 -6.17
N SER A 115 -11.53 16.76 -7.47
CA SER A 115 -12.34 15.75 -8.15
C SER A 115 -11.45 14.78 -8.92
N ILE A 116 -11.86 13.52 -8.99
CA ILE A 116 -11.14 12.51 -9.77
C ILE A 116 -10.98 12.93 -11.25
N VAL A 117 -9.74 12.94 -11.73
CA VAL A 117 -9.39 13.15 -13.14
C VAL A 117 -8.45 12.04 -13.61
N SER A 118 -8.53 11.66 -14.88
CA SER A 118 -7.55 10.72 -15.45
C SER A 118 -6.13 11.32 -15.44
N GLN A 119 -5.13 10.49 -15.13
CA GLN A 119 -3.72 10.87 -14.98
C GLN A 119 -3.43 11.86 -13.85
N ASP A 120 -4.35 12.02 -12.89
CA ASP A 120 -4.14 12.94 -11.76
C ASP A 120 -3.14 12.40 -10.73
N ALA A 121 -2.88 11.08 -10.80
CA ALA A 121 -1.78 10.43 -10.10
C ALA A 121 -1.81 10.63 -8.57
N PHE A 122 -3.00 10.59 -7.97
CA PHE A 122 -3.15 10.65 -6.52
C PHE A 122 -2.29 9.55 -5.88
N GLY A 123 -1.61 9.89 -4.78
CA GLY A 123 -0.69 8.96 -4.12
C GLY A 123 0.69 8.87 -4.75
N GLY A 124 0.99 9.57 -5.86
CA GLY A 124 2.35 9.65 -6.45
C GLY A 124 3.40 10.40 -5.59
N ALA A 125 2.97 10.97 -4.47
CA ALA A 125 3.85 11.39 -3.39
C ALA A 125 3.11 11.25 -2.06
N LEU A 126 3.81 10.73 -1.04
CA LEU A 126 3.27 10.55 0.30
C LEU A 126 4.17 11.22 1.34
N VAL A 127 3.55 11.84 2.34
CA VAL A 127 4.24 12.44 3.49
C VAL A 127 3.46 12.12 4.77
N THR A 128 4.20 11.91 5.85
CA THR A 128 3.67 11.78 7.21
C THR A 128 4.31 12.85 8.11
N GLY A 129 3.62 13.24 9.19
CA GLY A 129 4.02 14.35 10.07
C GLY A 129 3.57 14.17 11.51
#